data_AF-A0A9D8NMN2-F1
#
_entry.id   AF-A0A9D8NMN2-F1
#
_cell.length_a   1.000
_cell.length_b   1.000
_cell.length_c   1.000
_cell.angle_alpha   90.00
_cell.angle_beta   90.00
_cell.angle_gamma   90.00
#
_symmetry.space_group_name_H-M   'P 1'
#
loop_
_entity.id
_entity.type
_entity.pdbx_description
1 polymer ?
#
loop_
_entity_poly.entity_id
_entity_poly.type
_entity_poly.pdbx_seq_one_letter_code
_entity_poly.pdbx_strand_id
1 'polypeptide(L)'
;MQKYKIFIEKAYQMLKEGKDEETRTQLRDIILDQIKDRENLKKYNSEDYIKLGECCNLVGLYTEAVKSFSEAVRLAPNRDDAWLYLGKILQNNGKPENAISAFEKAIAINPNQYEAQEKLLQCKISTAFNTSSKDCNINNILFDGIVKLLKSNKDILGKIAFQPFFEWLYLYSITGMNYGGIVDNIHTSGELFAIKHVAKHIAPEKDPIVFDVGANKGEFSLKVLEYFGKNVNVYCFEPSILIFKELQLALKEFPNAKLLNIALGLGNETVTMYGHTSSSGLEVCPENVRKKAMNYTERVNFMRLDDFCKQHHIDHIDYLKMDVEGCELNILKSAQNMINSDSIDFIHFEFNHPSIYLKLFFKDYYDFLSPKYSIYRILQDGLCPIQNYSEHCEIFANSNYLAIANWIK
;
A
#
# COMPACT_ATOMS: atom_id res chain seq x y z
N MET A 1 52.66 -12.71 1.08
CA MET A 1 52.06 -12.58 -0.27
C MET A 1 51.15 -13.76 -0.60
N GLN A 2 51.64 -14.99 -0.72
CA GLN A 2 50.82 -16.18 -1.07
C GLN A 2 49.77 -16.51 0.00
N LYS A 3 50.09 -16.29 1.29
CA LYS A 3 49.17 -16.52 2.42
C LYS A 3 47.88 -15.68 2.35
N TYR A 4 47.95 -14.42 1.91
CA TYR A 4 46.81 -13.50 1.86
C TYR A 4 45.87 -13.80 0.69
N LYS A 5 46.43 -14.11 -0.49
CA LYS A 5 45.65 -14.48 -1.67
C LYS A 5 44.92 -15.81 -1.47
N ILE A 6 45.61 -16.80 -0.89
CA ILE A 6 45.01 -18.08 -0.47
C ILE A 6 43.93 -17.83 0.60
N PHE A 7 44.11 -16.83 1.46
CA PHE A 7 43.12 -16.49 2.48
C PHE A 7 41.85 -15.88 1.91
N ILE A 8 41.92 -14.88 1.02
CA ILE A 8 40.74 -14.30 0.37
C ILE A 8 39.96 -15.40 -0.37
N GLU A 9 40.67 -16.28 -1.10
CA GLU A 9 40.02 -17.39 -1.81
C GLU A 9 39.35 -18.39 -0.85
N LYS A 10 39.98 -18.70 0.29
CA LYS A 10 39.37 -19.56 1.33
C LYS A 10 38.19 -18.89 2.02
N ALA A 11 38.31 -17.62 2.41
CA ALA A 11 37.22 -16.86 3.05
C ALA A 11 36.03 -16.73 2.10
N TYR A 12 36.27 -16.47 0.81
CA TYR A 12 35.24 -16.41 -0.21
C TYR A 12 34.53 -17.75 -0.42
N GLN A 13 35.25 -18.88 -0.40
CA GLN A 13 34.65 -20.21 -0.49
C GLN A 13 33.88 -20.60 0.79
N MET A 14 34.45 -20.36 1.97
CA MET A 14 33.78 -20.63 3.25
C MET A 14 32.47 -19.84 3.41
N LEU A 15 32.41 -18.61 2.91
CA LEU A 15 31.18 -17.79 2.92
C LEU A 15 30.14 -18.24 1.89
N LYS A 16 30.55 -18.89 0.80
CA LYS A 16 29.62 -19.55 -0.13
C LYS A 16 29.02 -20.82 0.45
N GLU A 17 29.75 -21.50 1.34
CA GLU A 17 29.39 -22.81 1.89
C GLU A 17 28.67 -22.74 3.26
N GLY A 18 28.93 -21.71 4.10
CA GLY A 18 28.39 -21.58 5.46
C GLY A 18 27.45 -20.39 5.68
N LYS A 19 26.34 -20.60 6.41
CA LYS A 19 25.31 -19.57 6.71
C LYS A 19 25.18 -19.20 8.21
N ASP A 20 26.05 -19.70 9.09
CA ASP A 20 25.97 -19.47 10.53
C ASP A 20 26.69 -18.17 10.98
N GLU A 21 26.15 -17.57 12.03
CA GLU A 21 26.55 -16.25 12.55
C GLU A 21 27.94 -16.27 13.23
N GLU A 22 28.32 -17.42 13.78
CA GLU A 22 29.62 -17.65 14.40
C GLU A 22 30.76 -17.60 13.37
N THR A 23 30.60 -18.29 12.24
CA THR A 23 31.56 -18.27 11.12
C THR A 23 31.74 -16.86 10.56
N ARG A 24 30.65 -16.07 10.45
CA ARG A 24 30.72 -14.68 10.00
C ARG A 24 31.50 -13.78 10.97
N THR A 25 31.33 -14.00 12.27
CA THR A 25 32.04 -13.23 13.31
C THR A 25 33.53 -13.55 13.32
N GLN A 26 33.89 -14.83 13.26
CA GLN A 26 35.30 -15.25 13.18
C GLN A 26 35.97 -14.72 11.90
N LEU A 27 35.29 -14.80 10.75
CA LEU A 27 35.80 -14.27 9.49
C LEU A 27 35.96 -12.75 9.50
N ARG A 28 35.04 -12.03 10.15
CA ARG A 28 35.11 -10.57 10.31
C ARG A 28 36.39 -10.15 11.04
N ASP A 29 36.72 -10.79 12.14
CA ASP A 29 37.93 -10.46 12.92
C ASP A 29 39.21 -10.73 12.14
N ILE A 30 39.26 -11.84 11.40
CA ILE A 30 40.42 -12.18 10.58
C ILE A 30 40.57 -11.21 9.39
N ILE A 31 39.46 -10.82 8.74
CA ILE A 31 39.48 -9.84 7.65
C ILE A 31 40.02 -8.48 8.16
N LEU A 32 39.61 -8.05 9.36
CA LEU A 32 40.08 -6.80 9.95
C LEU A 32 41.58 -6.83 10.29
N ASP A 33 42.08 -7.94 10.83
CA ASP A 33 43.51 -8.13 11.11
C ASP A 33 44.34 -8.06 9.82
N GLN A 34 43.86 -8.75 8.79
CA GLN A 34 44.46 -8.74 7.46
C GLN A 34 44.41 -7.37 6.76
N ILE A 35 43.36 -6.57 6.99
CA ILE A 35 43.29 -5.19 6.48
C ILE A 35 44.29 -4.29 7.21
N LYS A 36 44.60 -4.51 8.50
CA LYS A 36 45.62 -3.73 9.23
C LYS A 36 47.03 -4.00 8.70
N ASP A 37 47.33 -5.25 8.37
CA ASP A 37 48.62 -5.63 7.75
C ASP A 37 48.79 -5.11 6.31
N ARG A 38 47.72 -4.62 5.68
CA ARG A 38 47.69 -4.12 4.29
C ARG A 38 48.57 -2.89 4.07
N GLU A 39 48.77 -2.04 5.08
CA GLU A 39 49.61 -0.84 4.96
C GLU A 39 51.08 -1.17 4.63
N ASN A 40 51.51 -2.42 4.88
CA ASN A 40 52.87 -2.90 4.60
C ASN A 40 53.03 -3.61 3.24
N LEU A 41 51.97 -3.82 2.45
CA LEU A 41 52.02 -4.61 1.21
C LEU A 41 51.46 -3.86 -0.01
N LYS A 42 52.28 -3.02 -0.65
CA LYS A 42 52.01 -2.44 -1.98
C LYS A 42 52.21 -3.49 -3.10
N LYS A 43 51.22 -4.33 -3.41
CA LYS A 43 51.18 -5.09 -4.70
C LYS A 43 49.84 -5.78 -5.07
N TYR A 44 48.70 -5.20 -4.73
CA TYR A 44 47.38 -5.75 -5.11
C TYR A 44 46.94 -5.29 -6.51
N ASN A 45 46.26 -6.18 -7.25
CA ASN A 45 45.61 -5.81 -8.51
C ASN A 45 44.11 -5.52 -8.29
N SER A 46 43.41 -5.06 -9.33
CA SER A 46 41.98 -4.73 -9.25
C SER A 46 41.10 -5.93 -8.84
N GLU A 47 41.46 -7.14 -9.28
CA GLU A 47 40.72 -8.38 -8.99
C GLU A 47 40.81 -8.77 -7.52
N ASP A 48 42.00 -8.65 -6.93
CA ASP A 48 42.21 -8.90 -5.51
C ASP A 48 41.38 -7.92 -4.65
N TYR A 49 41.22 -6.68 -5.11
CA TYR A 49 40.38 -5.69 -4.42
C TYR A 49 38.87 -5.91 -4.58
N ILE A 50 38.41 -6.45 -5.71
CA ILE A 50 37.01 -6.88 -5.86
C ILE A 50 36.72 -7.99 -4.86
N LYS A 51 37.54 -9.05 -4.84
CA LYS A 51 37.32 -10.19 -3.94
C LYS A 51 37.35 -9.78 -2.48
N LEU A 52 38.27 -8.89 -2.09
CA LEU A 52 38.29 -8.33 -0.74
C LEU A 52 37.01 -7.52 -0.45
N GLY A 53 36.55 -6.69 -1.39
CA GLY A 53 35.31 -5.93 -1.25
C GLY A 53 34.09 -6.81 -1.07
N GLU A 54 33.99 -7.91 -1.83
CA GLU A 54 32.93 -8.90 -1.70
C GLU A 54 32.97 -9.59 -0.33
N CYS A 55 34.15 -10.03 0.12
CA CYS A 55 34.32 -10.62 1.46
C CYS A 55 33.88 -9.63 2.56
N CYS A 56 34.33 -8.37 2.50
CA CYS A 56 33.93 -7.34 3.46
C CYS A 56 32.42 -7.10 3.46
N ASN A 57 31.78 -7.07 2.27
CA ASN A 57 30.34 -6.90 2.15
C ASN A 57 29.57 -8.06 2.80
N LEU A 58 30.02 -9.31 2.59
CA LEU A 58 29.39 -10.51 3.15
C LEU A 58 29.44 -10.57 4.69
N VAL A 59 30.47 -9.99 5.30
CA VAL A 59 30.61 -9.90 6.78
C VAL A 59 30.10 -8.58 7.37
N GLY A 60 29.45 -7.73 6.57
CA GLY A 60 28.86 -6.46 7.03
C GLY A 60 29.85 -5.30 7.25
N LEU A 61 31.09 -5.43 6.78
CA LEU A 61 32.11 -4.37 6.82
C LEU A 61 31.95 -3.42 5.62
N TYR A 62 30.86 -2.67 5.57
CA TYR A 62 30.48 -1.85 4.41
C TYR A 62 31.48 -0.74 4.10
N THR A 63 32.11 -0.13 5.10
CA THR A 63 33.09 0.95 4.91
C THR A 63 34.36 0.43 4.24
N GLU A 64 34.84 -0.73 4.67
CA GLU A 64 36.01 -1.42 4.13
C GLU A 64 35.72 -1.96 2.72
N ALA A 65 34.49 -2.43 2.48
CA ALA A 65 34.04 -2.85 1.16
C ALA A 65 34.06 -1.66 0.17
N VAL A 66 33.51 -0.50 0.54
CA VAL A 66 33.57 0.73 -0.29
C VAL A 66 35.01 1.11 -0.62
N LYS A 67 35.93 1.10 0.37
CA LYS A 67 37.35 1.40 0.15
C LYS A 67 38.00 0.41 -0.82
N SER A 68 37.66 -0.88 -0.70
CA SER A 68 38.23 -1.93 -1.54
C SER A 68 37.75 -1.82 -3.00
N PHE A 69 36.44 -1.66 -3.21
CA PHE A 69 35.91 -1.43 -4.56
C PHE A 69 36.38 -0.10 -5.17
N SER A 70 36.59 0.95 -4.36
CA SER A 70 37.17 2.22 -4.82
C SER A 70 38.60 2.04 -5.33
N GLU A 71 39.41 1.23 -4.66
CA GLU A 71 40.76 0.88 -5.14
C GLU A 71 40.71 -0.02 -6.38
N ALA A 72 39.72 -0.91 -6.48
CA ALA A 72 39.52 -1.74 -7.68
C ALA A 72 39.27 -0.89 -8.93
N VAL A 73 38.38 0.11 -8.86
CA VAL A 73 38.11 1.03 -9.97
C VAL A 73 39.26 2.01 -10.22
N ARG A 74 40.04 2.36 -9.19
CA ARG A 74 41.25 3.19 -9.36
C ARG A 74 42.34 2.46 -10.16
N LEU A 75 42.52 1.17 -9.91
CA LEU A 75 43.51 0.34 -10.61
C LEU A 75 43.06 -0.09 -12.00
N ALA A 76 41.76 -0.30 -12.20
CA ALA A 76 41.20 -0.68 -13.49
C ALA A 76 39.90 0.11 -13.76
N PRO A 77 40.00 1.35 -14.28
CA PRO A 77 38.83 2.22 -14.47
C PRO A 77 37.88 1.75 -15.57
N ASN A 78 38.32 0.89 -16.49
CA ASN A 78 37.51 0.38 -17.61
C ASN A 78 36.85 -0.98 -17.30
N ARG A 79 36.70 -1.33 -16.02
CA ARG A 79 36.05 -2.55 -15.55
C ARG A 79 34.64 -2.25 -15.07
N ASP A 80 33.64 -2.65 -15.86
CA ASP A 80 32.24 -2.41 -15.55
C ASP A 80 31.76 -3.18 -14.32
N ASP A 81 32.25 -4.40 -14.11
CA ASP A 81 32.03 -5.21 -12.90
C ASP A 81 32.47 -4.46 -11.62
N ALA A 82 33.66 -3.86 -11.62
CA ALA A 82 34.18 -3.09 -10.49
C ALA A 82 33.28 -1.89 -10.15
N TRP A 83 32.80 -1.17 -11.17
CA TRP A 83 31.88 -0.04 -10.99
C TRP A 83 30.49 -0.50 -10.52
N LEU A 84 29.99 -1.62 -11.03
CA LEU A 84 28.75 -2.24 -10.60
C LEU A 84 28.80 -2.62 -9.10
N TYR A 85 29.86 -3.29 -8.66
CA TYR A 85 30.03 -3.63 -7.24
C TYR A 85 30.19 -2.40 -6.35
N LEU A 86 30.92 -1.39 -6.82
CA LEU A 86 31.03 -0.11 -6.12
C LEU A 86 29.65 0.56 -5.94
N GLY A 87 28.81 0.54 -6.99
CA GLY A 87 27.45 1.05 -6.92
C GLY A 87 26.58 0.30 -5.91
N LYS A 88 26.60 -1.05 -5.94
CA LYS A 88 25.84 -1.90 -5.00
C LYS A 88 26.20 -1.60 -3.55
N ILE A 89 27.50 -1.49 -3.24
CA ILE A 89 27.93 -1.23 -1.87
C ILE A 89 27.60 0.20 -1.41
N LEU A 90 27.69 1.19 -2.31
CA LEU A 90 27.34 2.57 -2.00
C LEU A 90 25.83 2.71 -1.72
N GLN A 91 25.01 1.97 -2.46
CA GLN A 91 23.57 1.87 -2.20
C GLN A 91 23.31 1.28 -0.81
N ASN A 92 23.93 0.13 -0.48
CA ASN A 92 23.80 -0.50 0.83
C ASN A 92 24.31 0.39 1.98
N ASN A 93 25.31 1.23 1.72
CA ASN A 93 25.90 2.15 2.69
C ASN A 93 25.18 3.50 2.76
N GLY A 94 23.96 3.62 2.22
CA GLY A 94 23.13 4.82 2.33
C GLY A 94 23.66 6.04 1.53
N LYS A 95 24.43 5.81 0.46
CA LYS A 95 24.96 6.86 -0.44
C LYS A 95 24.42 6.69 -1.86
N PRO A 96 23.12 6.88 -2.08
CA PRO A 96 22.48 6.51 -3.33
C PRO A 96 22.89 7.41 -4.52
N GLU A 97 23.23 8.68 -4.31
CA GLU A 97 23.72 9.57 -5.38
C GLU A 97 25.08 9.10 -5.92
N ASN A 98 25.98 8.69 -5.03
CA ASN A 98 27.26 8.09 -5.39
C ASN A 98 27.06 6.74 -6.09
N ALA A 99 26.06 5.96 -5.67
CA ALA A 99 25.72 4.69 -6.31
C ALA A 99 25.23 4.90 -7.75
N ILE A 100 24.38 5.90 -8.00
CA ILE A 100 23.90 6.28 -9.34
C ILE A 100 25.08 6.59 -10.26
N SER A 101 26.03 7.42 -9.81
CA SER A 101 27.21 7.77 -10.60
C SER A 101 28.08 6.54 -10.93
N ALA A 102 28.20 5.59 -10.00
CA ALA A 102 28.94 4.35 -10.23
C ALA A 102 28.24 3.44 -11.26
N PHE A 103 26.91 3.27 -11.18
CA PHE A 103 26.17 2.50 -12.17
C PHE A 103 26.18 3.15 -13.57
N GLU A 104 26.09 4.48 -13.66
CA GLU A 104 26.22 5.19 -14.93
C GLU A 104 27.58 4.97 -15.59
N LYS A 105 28.66 4.95 -14.80
CA LYS A 105 29.99 4.59 -15.29
C LYS A 105 30.09 3.14 -15.76
N ALA A 106 29.49 2.20 -15.04
CA ALA A 106 29.45 0.80 -15.46
C ALA A 106 28.75 0.63 -16.83
N ILE A 107 27.62 1.32 -17.03
CA ILE A 107 26.86 1.30 -18.28
C ILE A 107 27.61 2.02 -19.41
N ALA A 108 28.31 3.11 -19.11
CA ALA A 108 29.13 3.82 -20.11
C ALA A 108 30.29 2.97 -20.63
N ILE A 109 30.86 2.11 -19.78
CA ILE A 109 31.92 1.17 -20.15
C ILE A 109 31.34 -0.02 -20.91
N ASN A 110 30.25 -0.61 -20.40
CA ASN A 110 29.57 -1.75 -21.00
C ASN A 110 28.05 -1.49 -21.07
N PRO A 111 27.55 -1.04 -22.24
CA PRO A 111 26.13 -0.79 -22.43
C PRO A 111 25.24 -2.02 -22.23
N ASN A 112 25.78 -3.25 -22.32
CA ASN A 112 25.04 -4.50 -22.14
C ASN A 112 25.10 -5.03 -20.69
N GLN A 113 25.61 -4.25 -19.74
CA GLN A 113 25.61 -4.63 -18.32
C GLN A 113 24.21 -4.44 -17.71
N TYR A 114 23.30 -5.38 -17.98
CA TYR A 114 21.89 -5.29 -17.60
C TYR A 114 21.67 -5.12 -16.09
N GLU A 115 22.50 -5.75 -15.25
CA GLU A 115 22.38 -5.60 -13.80
C GLU A 115 22.69 -4.16 -13.35
N ALA A 116 23.63 -3.47 -14.01
CA ALA A 116 23.88 -2.05 -13.73
C ALA A 116 22.71 -1.17 -14.15
N GLN A 117 22.04 -1.49 -15.26
CA GLN A 117 20.84 -0.77 -15.70
C GLN A 117 19.68 -0.94 -14.72
N GLU A 118 19.43 -2.17 -14.28
CA GLU A 118 18.41 -2.50 -13.29
C GLU A 118 18.68 -1.76 -11.96
N LYS A 119 19.92 -1.82 -11.46
CA LYS A 119 20.31 -1.15 -10.21
C LYS A 119 20.29 0.37 -10.31
N LEU A 120 20.65 0.94 -11.47
CA LEU A 120 20.52 2.37 -11.73
C LEU A 120 19.05 2.81 -11.67
N LEU A 121 18.16 2.06 -12.32
CA LEU A 121 16.72 2.34 -12.30
C LEU A 121 16.18 2.25 -10.87
N GLN A 122 16.54 1.20 -10.14
CA GLN A 122 16.16 1.02 -8.72
C GLN A 122 16.61 2.20 -7.86
N CYS A 123 17.87 2.64 -7.97
CA CYS A 123 18.41 3.78 -7.23
C CYS A 123 17.74 5.11 -7.60
N LYS A 124 17.48 5.36 -8.90
CA LYS A 124 16.81 6.58 -9.35
C LYS A 124 15.36 6.65 -8.86
N ILE A 125 14.67 5.51 -8.87
CA ILE A 125 13.32 5.40 -8.32
C ILE A 125 13.34 5.63 -6.80
N SER A 126 14.23 4.95 -6.06
CA SER A 126 14.29 5.10 -4.59
C SER A 126 14.68 6.51 -4.14
N THR A 127 15.59 7.17 -4.86
CA THR A 127 15.99 8.57 -4.56
C THR A 127 14.88 9.54 -4.90
N ALA A 128 14.20 9.37 -6.04
CA ALA A 128 13.03 10.15 -6.41
C ALA A 128 11.93 10.06 -5.34
N PHE A 129 11.63 8.85 -4.84
CA PHE A 129 10.64 8.64 -3.78
C PHE A 129 11.05 9.23 -2.42
N ASN A 130 12.34 9.22 -2.07
CA ASN A 130 12.81 9.84 -0.82
C ASN A 130 12.77 11.38 -0.87
N THR A 131 12.98 11.97 -2.06
CA THR A 131 12.81 13.43 -2.28
C THR A 131 11.34 13.84 -2.44
N SER A 132 10.44 12.92 -2.82
CA SER A 132 9.03 13.22 -3.13
C SER A 132 8.13 13.38 -1.92
N SER A 133 8.66 13.38 -0.70
CA SER A 133 7.91 13.87 0.47
C SER A 133 7.65 15.38 0.44
N LYS A 134 8.20 16.13 -0.55
CA LYS A 134 8.08 17.59 -0.59
C LYS A 134 7.65 18.27 -1.89
N ASP A 135 7.62 17.64 -3.08
CA ASP A 135 7.27 18.36 -4.32
C ASP A 135 6.47 17.56 -5.36
N CYS A 136 5.35 18.13 -5.80
CA CYS A 136 4.34 17.56 -6.71
C CYS A 136 4.74 17.60 -8.21
N ASN A 137 5.94 18.08 -8.56
CA ASN A 137 6.35 18.34 -9.95
C ASN A 137 6.99 17.16 -10.70
N ILE A 138 7.19 16.01 -10.05
CA ILE A 138 7.86 14.84 -10.66
C ILE A 138 6.96 14.09 -11.64
N ASN A 139 5.63 14.18 -11.50
CA ASN A 139 4.69 13.49 -12.39
C ASN A 139 4.96 13.80 -13.87
N ASN A 140 5.31 15.04 -14.21
CA ASN A 140 5.58 15.43 -15.60
C ASN A 140 6.90 14.87 -16.14
N ILE A 141 7.98 14.85 -15.34
CA ILE A 141 9.30 14.34 -15.77
C ILE A 141 9.28 12.82 -15.91
N LEU A 142 8.64 12.12 -14.96
CA LEU A 142 8.50 10.67 -15.01
C LEU A 142 7.60 10.26 -16.19
N PHE A 143 6.50 10.98 -16.41
CA PHE A 143 5.58 10.73 -17.51
C PHE A 143 6.23 10.98 -18.87
N ASP A 144 6.97 12.08 -19.06
CA ASP A 144 7.70 12.35 -20.30
C ASP A 144 8.77 11.29 -20.59
N GLY A 145 9.47 10.82 -19.55
CA GLY A 145 10.44 9.73 -19.65
C GLY A 145 9.81 8.41 -20.07
N ILE A 146 8.68 8.04 -19.44
CA ILE A 146 7.91 6.84 -19.77
C ILE A 146 7.35 6.93 -21.20
N VAL A 147 6.76 8.07 -21.58
CA VAL A 147 6.24 8.29 -22.94
C VAL A 147 7.34 8.18 -23.98
N LYS A 148 8.53 8.72 -23.71
CA LYS A 148 9.69 8.60 -24.61
C LYS A 148 10.16 7.15 -24.73
N LEU A 149 10.23 6.41 -23.61
CA LEU A 149 10.58 5.00 -23.58
C LEU A 149 9.56 4.13 -24.34
N LEU A 150 8.27 4.39 -24.16
CA LEU A 150 7.20 3.68 -24.87
C LEU A 150 7.26 3.99 -26.37
N LYS A 151 7.50 5.25 -26.76
CA LYS A 151 7.67 5.66 -28.16
C LYS A 151 8.91 5.06 -28.82
N SER A 152 9.98 4.80 -28.08
CA SER A 152 11.21 4.19 -28.60
C SER A 152 11.14 2.66 -28.69
N ASN A 153 10.22 2.01 -27.99
CA ASN A 153 10.08 0.55 -27.93
C ASN A 153 8.79 0.04 -28.62
N LYS A 154 8.45 0.61 -29.78
CA LYS A 154 7.22 0.25 -30.53
C LYS A 154 7.13 -1.22 -30.91
N ASP A 155 8.27 -1.90 -31.02
CA ASP A 155 8.32 -3.32 -31.39
C ASP A 155 7.77 -4.25 -30.30
N ILE A 156 7.66 -3.75 -29.07
CA ILE A 156 7.17 -4.49 -27.89
C ILE A 156 5.66 -4.22 -27.66
N LEU A 157 5.20 -3.01 -27.95
CA LEU A 157 3.83 -2.58 -27.65
C LEU A 157 2.79 -3.25 -28.56
N GLY A 158 1.68 -3.72 -27.97
CA GLY A 158 0.55 -4.29 -28.72
C GLY A 158 0.85 -5.62 -29.42
N LYS A 159 1.89 -6.35 -28.98
CA LYS A 159 2.24 -7.67 -29.52
C LYS A 159 1.84 -8.78 -28.55
N ILE A 160 1.24 -9.83 -29.10
CA ILE A 160 0.83 -11.03 -28.33
C ILE A 160 1.99 -11.61 -27.52
N ALA A 161 3.21 -11.64 -28.07
CA ALA A 161 4.39 -12.16 -27.39
C ALA A 161 4.74 -11.44 -26.07
N PHE A 162 4.38 -10.15 -25.96
CA PHE A 162 4.63 -9.34 -24.76
C PHE A 162 3.37 -9.07 -23.94
N GLN A 163 2.21 -9.58 -24.37
CA GLN A 163 0.95 -9.39 -23.65
C GLN A 163 1.01 -9.91 -22.19
N PRO A 164 1.56 -11.11 -21.90
CA PRO A 164 1.67 -11.57 -20.51
C PRO A 164 2.53 -10.66 -19.62
N PHE A 165 3.55 -10.02 -20.19
CA PHE A 165 4.39 -9.07 -19.46
C PHE A 165 3.61 -7.81 -19.07
N PHE A 166 2.83 -7.25 -20.00
CA PHE A 166 2.02 -6.06 -19.71
C PHE A 166 0.84 -6.36 -18.77
N GLU A 167 0.24 -7.54 -18.86
CA GLU A 167 -0.78 -7.98 -17.91
C GLU A 167 -0.19 -8.12 -16.50
N TRP A 168 0.99 -8.72 -16.37
CA TRP A 168 1.71 -8.77 -15.10
C TRP A 168 2.02 -7.37 -14.57
N LEU A 169 2.51 -6.47 -15.43
CA LEU A 169 2.80 -5.08 -15.03
C LEU A 169 1.53 -4.33 -14.60
N TYR A 170 0.41 -4.54 -15.30
CA TYR A 170 -0.89 -3.98 -14.94
C TYR A 170 -1.32 -4.46 -13.56
N LEU A 171 -1.31 -5.78 -13.33
CA LEU A 171 -1.64 -6.38 -12.03
C LEU A 171 -0.73 -5.86 -10.92
N TYR A 172 0.58 -5.80 -11.16
CA TYR A 172 1.53 -5.25 -10.21
C TYR A 172 1.27 -3.77 -9.89
N SER A 173 0.89 -2.98 -10.90
CA SER A 173 0.62 -1.55 -10.76
C SER A 173 -0.66 -1.29 -9.98
N ILE A 174 -1.78 -1.96 -10.31
CA ILE A 174 -3.04 -1.79 -9.57
C ILE A 174 -2.85 -2.19 -8.11
N THR A 175 -2.17 -3.30 -7.86
CA THR A 175 -1.87 -3.76 -6.51
C THR A 175 -0.94 -2.80 -5.76
N GLY A 176 0.11 -2.28 -6.40
CA GLY A 176 1.01 -1.28 -5.82
C GLY A 176 0.34 0.05 -5.51
N MET A 177 -0.78 0.36 -6.18
CA MET A 177 -1.63 1.52 -5.91
C MET A 177 -2.67 1.27 -4.79
N ASN A 178 -2.61 0.13 -4.12
CA ASN A 178 -3.53 -0.34 -3.09
C ASN A 178 -4.94 -0.73 -3.60
N TYR A 179 -5.06 -1.16 -4.85
CA TYR A 179 -6.28 -1.77 -5.38
C TYR A 179 -6.27 -3.29 -5.19
N GLY A 180 -7.41 -3.84 -4.78
CA GLY A 180 -7.73 -5.26 -4.78
C GLY A 180 -7.24 -6.07 -3.57
N GLY A 181 -6.52 -5.45 -2.61
CA GLY A 181 -6.13 -6.07 -1.33
C GLY A 181 -5.49 -7.46 -1.46
N ILE A 182 -4.15 -7.57 -1.62
CA ILE A 182 -3.45 -8.89 -1.66
C ILE A 182 -3.76 -9.72 -0.40
N VAL A 183 -4.04 -9.04 0.71
CA VAL A 183 -4.47 -9.62 1.97
C VAL A 183 -5.61 -8.73 2.49
N ASP A 184 -6.81 -9.27 2.63
CA ASP A 184 -7.95 -8.56 3.24
C ASP A 184 -7.78 -8.56 4.75
N ASN A 185 -7.05 -7.57 5.27
CA ASN A 185 -7.04 -7.26 6.68
C ASN A 185 -6.91 -5.74 6.90
N ILE A 186 -7.33 -5.29 8.08
CA ILE A 186 -7.34 -3.88 8.47
C ILE A 186 -5.96 -3.19 8.43
N HIS A 187 -4.86 -3.96 8.40
CA HIS A 187 -3.50 -3.44 8.35
C HIS A 187 -3.02 -3.18 6.92
N THR A 188 -3.52 -3.93 5.94
CA THR A 188 -3.12 -3.82 4.53
C THR A 188 -4.11 -3.01 3.70
N SER A 189 -5.38 -2.91 4.13
CA SER A 189 -6.44 -2.14 3.46
C SER A 189 -6.22 -0.63 3.51
N GLY A 190 -5.49 -0.13 4.52
CA GLY A 190 -5.34 1.30 4.83
C GLY A 190 -6.41 1.84 5.78
N GLU A 191 -7.42 1.06 6.14
CA GLU A 191 -8.48 1.48 7.07
C GLU A 191 -7.91 1.89 8.44
N LEU A 192 -6.91 1.18 8.95
CA LEU A 192 -6.25 1.56 10.20
C LEU A 192 -5.59 2.95 10.12
N PHE A 193 -5.01 3.30 8.96
CA PHE A 193 -4.48 4.64 8.73
C PHE A 193 -5.62 5.66 8.73
N ALA A 194 -6.72 5.37 8.06
CA ALA A 194 -7.90 6.25 8.02
C ALA A 194 -8.48 6.49 9.42
N ILE A 195 -8.66 5.45 10.24
CA ILE A 195 -9.11 5.57 11.64
C ILE A 195 -8.20 6.51 12.43
N LYS A 196 -6.87 6.30 12.34
CA LYS A 196 -5.88 7.16 13.01
C LYS A 196 -5.90 8.59 12.49
N HIS A 197 -6.11 8.76 11.18
CA HIS A 197 -6.20 10.07 10.55
C HIS A 197 -7.43 10.83 11.06
N VAL A 198 -8.60 10.22 11.03
CA VAL A 198 -9.85 10.82 11.51
C VAL A 198 -9.78 11.13 13.02
N ALA A 199 -9.31 10.18 13.84
CA ALA A 199 -9.16 10.37 15.28
C ALA A 199 -8.30 11.60 15.65
N LYS A 200 -7.29 11.93 14.84
CA LYS A 200 -6.44 13.11 15.05
C LYS A 200 -7.12 14.44 14.71
N HIS A 201 -8.16 14.43 13.88
CA HIS A 201 -8.91 15.64 13.51
C HIS A 201 -10.13 15.89 14.41
N ILE A 202 -10.44 14.95 15.30
CA ILE A 202 -11.52 15.09 16.28
C ILE A 202 -10.93 15.65 17.57
N ALA A 203 -11.58 16.68 18.11
CA ALA A 203 -11.14 17.32 19.35
C ALA A 203 -11.22 16.33 20.54
N PRO A 204 -10.21 16.25 21.42
CA PRO A 204 -10.17 15.29 22.53
C PRO A 204 -11.36 15.34 23.49
N GLU A 205 -12.02 16.49 23.59
CA GLU A 205 -13.18 16.74 24.45
C GLU A 205 -14.53 16.41 23.80
N LYS A 206 -14.56 16.12 22.50
CA LYS A 206 -15.79 15.75 21.79
C LYS A 206 -16.16 14.30 22.13
N ASP A 207 -17.45 13.99 22.11
CA ASP A 207 -17.98 12.62 22.13
C ASP A 207 -18.40 12.21 20.70
N PRO A 208 -17.45 11.87 19.82
CA PRO A 208 -17.72 11.61 18.41
C PRO A 208 -18.73 10.49 18.18
N ILE A 209 -19.54 10.67 17.14
CA ILE A 209 -20.48 9.67 16.64
C ILE A 209 -19.89 9.02 15.40
N VAL A 210 -19.63 7.71 15.49
CA VAL A 210 -19.08 6.90 14.41
C VAL A 210 -20.13 5.89 13.97
N PHE A 211 -20.39 5.80 12.67
CA PHE A 211 -21.25 4.80 12.06
C PHE A 211 -20.37 3.77 11.35
N ASP A 212 -20.53 2.50 11.70
CA ASP A 212 -19.92 1.35 11.05
C ASP A 212 -21.04 0.57 10.34
N VAL A 213 -21.25 0.87 9.05
CA VAL A 213 -22.32 0.28 8.24
C VAL A 213 -21.76 -0.89 7.46
N GLY A 214 -22.30 -2.09 7.71
CA GLY A 214 -21.65 -3.34 7.31
C GLY A 214 -20.59 -3.76 8.34
N ALA A 215 -20.92 -3.65 9.63
CA ALA A 215 -19.97 -3.87 10.73
C ALA A 215 -19.41 -5.29 10.79
N ASN A 216 -20.07 -6.27 10.17
CA ASN A 216 -19.66 -7.67 10.14
C ASN A 216 -19.38 -8.17 11.58
N LYS A 217 -18.20 -8.73 11.84
CA LYS A 217 -17.78 -9.18 13.19
C LYS A 217 -17.21 -8.06 14.08
N GLY A 218 -17.17 -6.83 13.60
CA GLY A 218 -16.78 -5.64 14.39
C GLY A 218 -15.29 -5.31 14.40
N GLU A 219 -14.49 -5.80 13.45
CA GLU A 219 -13.05 -5.52 13.40
C GLU A 219 -12.76 -4.02 13.30
N PHE A 220 -13.47 -3.31 12.42
CA PHE A 220 -13.38 -1.86 12.29
C PHE A 220 -13.81 -1.14 13.58
N SER A 221 -15.00 -1.48 14.09
CA SER A 221 -15.54 -0.95 15.34
C SER A 221 -14.58 -1.09 16.53
N LEU A 222 -13.92 -2.25 16.68
CA LEU A 222 -12.91 -2.47 17.72
C LEU A 222 -11.72 -1.52 17.58
N LYS A 223 -11.25 -1.26 16.36
CA LYS A 223 -10.17 -0.29 16.12
C LYS A 223 -10.61 1.15 16.37
N VAL A 224 -11.85 1.51 16.03
CA VAL A 224 -12.38 2.83 16.42
C VAL A 224 -12.36 3.00 17.93
N LEU A 225 -12.88 2.03 18.69
CA LEU A 225 -12.89 2.05 20.16
C LEU A 225 -11.48 2.10 20.77
N GLU A 226 -10.51 1.41 20.14
CA GLU A 226 -9.10 1.44 20.55
C GLU A 226 -8.45 2.83 20.37
N TYR A 227 -8.66 3.47 19.22
CA TYR A 227 -7.94 4.70 18.84
C TYR A 227 -8.64 6.01 19.25
N PHE A 228 -9.97 6.02 19.31
CA PHE A 228 -10.73 7.19 19.77
C PHE A 228 -10.80 7.24 21.31
N GLY A 229 -10.51 6.12 21.98
CA GLY A 229 -10.52 6.04 23.44
C GLY A 229 -11.92 5.90 24.03
N LYS A 230 -12.10 6.36 25.28
CA LYS A 230 -13.34 6.12 26.05
C LYS A 230 -14.53 6.99 25.62
N ASN A 231 -14.28 8.06 24.88
CA ASN A 231 -15.29 9.04 24.50
C ASN A 231 -15.56 8.89 23.00
N VAL A 232 -16.34 7.87 22.64
CA VAL A 232 -16.82 7.66 21.27
C VAL A 232 -18.10 6.85 21.33
N ASN A 233 -19.08 7.19 20.49
CA ASN A 233 -20.31 6.44 20.33
C ASN A 233 -20.30 5.75 18.98
N VAL A 234 -20.18 4.42 18.96
CA VAL A 234 -20.10 3.64 17.71
C VAL A 234 -21.43 2.98 17.44
N TYR A 235 -22.07 3.30 16.32
CA TYR A 235 -23.29 2.66 15.84
C TYR A 235 -22.93 1.61 14.80
N CYS A 236 -23.10 0.33 15.16
CA CYS A 236 -22.70 -0.81 14.35
C CYS A 236 -23.93 -1.41 13.67
N PHE A 237 -24.02 -1.33 12.34
CA PHE A 237 -25.14 -1.85 11.57
C PHE A 237 -24.70 -3.15 10.88
N GLU A 238 -25.32 -4.27 11.25
CA GLU A 238 -25.06 -5.57 10.64
C GLU A 238 -26.39 -6.32 10.41
N PRO A 239 -26.82 -6.49 9.14
CA PRO A 239 -28.13 -7.05 8.84
C PRO A 239 -28.25 -8.56 9.02
N SER A 240 -27.18 -9.34 8.89
CA SER A 240 -27.24 -10.80 9.02
C SER A 240 -27.44 -11.21 10.47
N ILE A 241 -28.48 -11.99 10.77
CA ILE A 241 -28.76 -12.49 12.12
C ILE A 241 -27.58 -13.27 12.71
N LEU A 242 -26.88 -14.07 11.93
CA LEU A 242 -25.79 -14.92 12.44
C LEU A 242 -24.53 -14.09 12.71
N ILE A 243 -24.13 -13.24 11.76
CA ILE A 243 -22.96 -12.37 11.94
C ILE A 243 -23.23 -11.34 13.03
N PHE A 244 -24.45 -10.81 13.13
CA PHE A 244 -24.85 -9.92 14.22
C PHE A 244 -24.68 -10.55 15.60
N LYS A 245 -24.93 -11.86 15.76
CA LYS A 245 -24.64 -12.56 17.02
C LYS A 245 -23.14 -12.62 17.32
N GLU A 246 -22.30 -12.78 16.30
CA GLU A 246 -20.85 -12.72 16.47
C GLU A 246 -20.39 -11.31 16.87
N LEU A 247 -20.95 -10.28 16.23
CA LEU A 247 -20.73 -8.87 16.58
C LEU A 247 -21.11 -8.58 18.03
N GLN A 248 -22.25 -9.09 18.50
CA GLN A 248 -22.69 -8.98 19.89
C GLN A 248 -21.70 -9.59 20.87
N LEU A 249 -21.11 -10.75 20.53
CA LEU A 249 -20.10 -11.38 21.36
C LEU A 249 -18.79 -10.59 21.36
N ALA A 250 -18.36 -10.09 20.21
CA ALA A 250 -17.13 -9.33 20.05
C ALA A 250 -17.16 -8.00 20.82
N LEU A 251 -18.31 -7.32 20.84
CA LEU A 251 -18.46 -5.98 21.42
C LEU A 251 -19.18 -5.96 22.78
N LYS A 252 -19.38 -7.12 23.43
CA LYS A 252 -20.19 -7.21 24.68
C LYS A 252 -19.67 -6.33 25.83
N GLU A 253 -18.35 -6.11 25.90
CA GLU A 253 -17.69 -5.34 26.97
C GLU A 253 -17.60 -3.83 26.65
N PHE A 254 -18.14 -3.40 25.51
CA PHE A 254 -18.05 -2.02 25.02
C PHE A 254 -19.45 -1.36 25.03
N PRO A 255 -19.88 -0.75 26.15
CA PRO A 255 -21.21 -0.12 26.25
C PRO A 255 -21.41 1.06 25.30
N ASN A 256 -20.31 1.60 24.79
CA ASN A 256 -20.27 2.67 23.81
C ASN A 256 -20.59 2.21 22.38
N ALA A 257 -20.63 0.89 22.14
CA ALA A 257 -21.03 0.30 20.87
C ALA A 257 -22.53 -0.04 20.89
N LYS A 258 -23.30 0.66 20.04
CA LYS A 258 -24.73 0.43 19.84
C LYS A 258 -24.92 -0.49 18.65
N LEU A 259 -25.35 -1.72 18.91
CA LEU A 259 -25.45 -2.78 17.90
C LEU A 259 -26.86 -2.83 17.32
N LEU A 260 -26.96 -2.77 15.99
CA LEU A 260 -28.22 -2.65 15.25
C LEU A 260 -28.32 -3.73 14.18
N ASN A 261 -29.32 -4.61 14.29
CA ASN A 261 -29.60 -5.65 13.30
C ASN A 261 -30.57 -5.14 12.21
N ILE A 262 -30.11 -4.16 11.45
CA ILE A 262 -30.81 -3.56 10.31
C ILE A 262 -29.79 -3.27 9.20
N ALA A 263 -30.28 -3.11 7.97
CA ALA A 263 -29.49 -2.53 6.88
C ALA A 263 -29.84 -1.06 6.69
N LEU A 264 -28.88 -0.25 6.23
CA LEU A 264 -29.18 1.09 5.73
C LEU A 264 -29.32 1.05 4.20
N GLY A 265 -30.30 1.79 3.66
CA GLY A 265 -30.49 1.91 2.21
C GLY A 265 -31.53 2.96 1.82
N LEU A 266 -32.09 2.87 0.61
CA LEU A 266 -32.95 3.92 0.03
C LEU A 266 -34.35 4.04 0.67
N GLY A 267 -34.82 3.02 1.37
CA GLY A 267 -36.18 2.95 1.89
C GLY A 267 -36.29 2.33 3.28
N ASN A 268 -37.53 2.20 3.75
CA ASN A 268 -37.88 1.71 5.09
C ASN A 268 -38.74 0.43 4.97
N GLU A 269 -38.26 -0.52 4.17
CA GLU A 269 -38.96 -1.77 3.86
C GLU A 269 -38.15 -3.00 4.27
N THR A 270 -38.83 -4.15 4.35
CA THR A 270 -38.12 -5.42 4.52
C THR A 270 -37.72 -5.95 3.14
N VAL A 271 -36.41 -6.07 2.89
CA VAL A 271 -35.83 -6.56 1.63
C VAL A 271 -35.25 -7.95 1.84
N THR A 272 -35.34 -8.81 0.82
CA THR A 272 -34.64 -10.10 0.83
C THR A 272 -33.21 -9.89 0.35
N MET A 273 -32.24 -10.22 1.19
CA MET A 273 -30.81 -10.23 0.86
C MET A 273 -30.31 -11.66 0.62
N TYR A 274 -29.21 -11.79 -0.10
CA TYR A 274 -28.65 -13.06 -0.56
C TYR A 274 -27.22 -13.24 -0.08
N GLY A 275 -26.84 -14.47 0.25
CA GLY A 275 -25.48 -14.82 0.66
C GLY A 275 -25.05 -16.20 0.14
N HIS A 276 -23.76 -16.48 0.24
CA HIS A 276 -23.21 -17.81 -0.08
C HIS A 276 -23.52 -18.82 1.02
N THR A 277 -23.34 -18.41 2.26
CA THR A 277 -23.68 -19.19 3.46
C THR A 277 -24.37 -18.30 4.47
N SER A 278 -24.86 -18.88 5.57
CA SER A 278 -25.37 -18.11 6.71
C SER A 278 -24.29 -17.31 7.44
N SER A 279 -23.01 -17.49 7.09
CA SER A 279 -21.84 -16.87 7.74
C SER A 279 -21.06 -15.95 6.81
N SER A 280 -21.56 -15.70 5.60
CA SER A 280 -20.99 -14.75 4.64
C SER A 280 -21.75 -13.42 4.71
N GLY A 281 -21.11 -12.33 4.27
CA GLY A 281 -21.80 -11.06 4.04
C GLY A 281 -23.05 -11.24 3.17
N LEU A 282 -24.05 -10.40 3.41
CA LEU A 282 -25.30 -10.37 2.66
C LEU A 282 -25.25 -9.26 1.62
N GLU A 283 -25.72 -9.55 0.42
CA GLU A 283 -25.77 -8.61 -0.69
C GLU A 283 -27.21 -8.44 -1.21
N VAL A 284 -27.55 -7.25 -1.70
CA VAL A 284 -28.75 -7.04 -2.51
C VAL A 284 -28.41 -7.35 -3.97
N CYS A 285 -28.75 -8.55 -4.42
CA CYS A 285 -28.46 -8.99 -5.79
C CYS A 285 -29.72 -9.00 -6.66
N PRO A 286 -29.76 -8.27 -7.79
CA PRO A 286 -30.83 -8.39 -8.77
C PRO A 286 -30.99 -9.83 -9.26
N GLU A 287 -32.23 -10.26 -9.53
CA GLU A 287 -32.54 -11.66 -9.88
C GLU A 287 -31.80 -12.15 -11.14
N ASN A 288 -31.55 -11.23 -12.09
CA ASN A 288 -30.77 -11.47 -13.32
C ASN A 288 -29.25 -11.55 -13.10
N VAL A 289 -28.75 -11.15 -11.93
CA VAL A 289 -27.32 -11.16 -11.55
C VAL A 289 -27.04 -12.26 -10.52
N ARG A 290 -28.08 -12.92 -9.99
CA ARG A 290 -27.98 -13.96 -8.97
C ARG A 290 -26.94 -15.02 -9.38
N LYS A 291 -25.78 -15.00 -8.71
CA LYS A 291 -24.74 -16.01 -8.91
C LYS A 291 -25.35 -17.37 -8.56
N LYS A 292 -25.16 -18.38 -9.41
CA LYS A 292 -25.62 -19.77 -9.16
C LYS A 292 -25.17 -20.36 -7.81
N ALA A 293 -24.24 -19.70 -7.12
CA ALA A 293 -23.66 -20.10 -5.84
C ALA A 293 -24.26 -19.40 -4.61
N MET A 294 -25.24 -18.50 -4.74
CA MET A 294 -25.92 -17.84 -3.60
C MET A 294 -27.15 -18.65 -3.17
N ASN A 295 -26.95 -19.55 -2.21
CA ASN A 295 -27.96 -20.50 -1.73
C ASN A 295 -28.66 -20.08 -0.44
N TYR A 296 -28.21 -18.98 0.19
CA TYR A 296 -28.79 -18.45 1.42
C TYR A 296 -29.56 -17.16 1.16
N THR A 297 -30.69 -16.98 1.84
CA THR A 297 -31.52 -15.78 1.76
C THR A 297 -32.04 -15.39 3.14
N GLU A 298 -32.07 -14.09 3.40
CA GLU A 298 -32.52 -13.54 4.67
C GLU A 298 -33.41 -12.32 4.43
N ARG A 299 -34.44 -12.13 5.25
CA ARG A 299 -35.30 -10.93 5.20
C ARG A 299 -34.76 -9.91 6.19
N VAL A 300 -34.35 -8.76 5.67
CA VAL A 300 -33.66 -7.72 6.43
C VAL A 300 -34.49 -6.45 6.40
N ASN A 301 -34.61 -5.79 7.55
CA ASN A 301 -35.24 -4.48 7.63
C ASN A 301 -34.26 -3.40 7.16
N PHE A 302 -34.65 -2.67 6.12
CA PHE A 302 -33.92 -1.51 5.65
C PHE A 302 -34.44 -0.26 6.35
N MET A 303 -33.55 0.70 6.54
CA MET A 303 -33.88 2.04 7.01
C MET A 303 -33.07 3.08 6.26
N ARG A 304 -33.67 4.23 5.98
CA ARG A 304 -32.92 5.39 5.47
C ARG A 304 -32.04 5.98 6.57
N LEU A 305 -30.82 6.40 6.21
CA LEU A 305 -29.89 7.00 7.17
C LEU A 305 -30.49 8.27 7.79
N ASP A 306 -31.07 9.16 6.98
CA ASP A 306 -31.75 10.37 7.48
C ASP A 306 -32.85 10.04 8.49
N ASP A 307 -33.66 9.00 8.24
CA ASP A 307 -34.76 8.60 9.13
C ASP A 307 -34.24 7.98 10.43
N PHE A 308 -33.17 7.18 10.35
CA PHE A 308 -32.47 6.66 11.52
C PHE A 308 -31.94 7.80 12.39
N CYS A 309 -31.21 8.75 11.80
CA CYS A 309 -30.67 9.91 12.52
C CYS A 309 -31.77 10.71 13.20
N LYS A 310 -32.88 10.97 12.50
CA LYS A 310 -34.05 11.66 13.06
C LYS A 310 -34.69 10.91 14.22
N GLN A 311 -34.89 9.60 14.11
CA GLN A 311 -35.48 8.78 15.18
C GLN A 311 -34.59 8.73 16.42
N HIS A 312 -33.27 8.75 16.23
CA HIS A 312 -32.29 8.63 17.30
C HIS A 312 -31.73 9.97 17.80
N HIS A 313 -32.24 11.10 17.31
CA HIS A 313 -31.78 12.45 17.64
C HIS A 313 -30.27 12.63 17.43
N ILE A 314 -29.80 12.19 16.26
CA ILE A 314 -28.39 12.30 15.83
C ILE A 314 -28.31 13.42 14.80
N ASP A 315 -27.81 14.58 15.25
CA ASP A 315 -27.72 15.78 14.40
C ASP A 315 -26.38 15.86 13.63
N HIS A 316 -25.39 15.03 14.00
CA HIS A 316 -24.05 15.02 13.43
C HIS A 316 -23.43 13.62 13.45
N ILE A 317 -22.69 13.28 12.39
CA ILE A 317 -21.87 12.06 12.29
C ILE A 317 -20.43 12.50 12.03
N ASP A 318 -19.54 12.18 12.97
CA ASP A 318 -18.11 12.46 12.81
C ASP A 318 -17.51 11.56 11.74
N TYR A 319 -17.82 10.26 11.77
CA TYR A 319 -17.22 9.32 10.85
C TYR A 319 -18.23 8.27 10.38
N LEU A 320 -18.57 8.31 9.09
CA LEU A 320 -19.46 7.34 8.44
C LEU A 320 -18.62 6.36 7.61
N LYS A 321 -18.46 5.13 8.07
CA LYS A 321 -17.88 4.02 7.30
C LYS A 321 -19.00 3.20 6.68
N MET A 322 -18.89 2.94 5.38
CA MET A 322 -19.82 2.12 4.60
C MET A 322 -19.03 1.08 3.83
N ASP A 323 -19.33 -0.17 4.11
CA ASP A 323 -18.69 -1.34 3.51
C ASP A 323 -19.77 -2.39 3.31
N VAL A 324 -20.54 -2.19 2.23
CA VAL A 324 -21.83 -2.88 2.01
C VAL A 324 -21.94 -3.36 0.56
N GLU A 325 -20.88 -4.01 0.08
CA GLU A 325 -20.83 -4.81 -1.15
C GLU A 325 -21.54 -4.15 -2.35
N GLY A 326 -21.33 -2.85 -2.56
CA GLY A 326 -21.83 -2.11 -3.71
C GLY A 326 -23.10 -1.27 -3.48
N CYS A 327 -23.66 -1.27 -2.26
CA CYS A 327 -24.81 -0.43 -1.91
C CYS A 327 -24.44 0.91 -1.25
N GLU A 328 -23.17 1.30 -1.25
CA GLU A 328 -22.67 2.50 -0.58
C GLU A 328 -23.34 3.77 -1.15
N LEU A 329 -23.50 3.88 -2.47
CA LEU A 329 -24.15 5.04 -3.09
C LEU A 329 -25.64 5.16 -2.70
N ASN A 330 -26.31 4.04 -2.41
CA ASN A 330 -27.69 4.04 -1.94
C ASN A 330 -27.80 4.57 -0.51
N ILE A 331 -26.82 4.27 0.34
CA ILE A 331 -26.72 4.84 1.69
C ILE A 331 -26.42 6.34 1.61
N LEU A 332 -25.48 6.74 0.75
CA LEU A 332 -25.18 8.16 0.49
C LEU A 332 -26.44 8.94 0.08
N LYS A 333 -27.23 8.40 -0.84
CA LYS A 333 -28.51 8.99 -1.26
C LYS A 333 -29.56 9.01 -0.14
N SER A 334 -29.52 8.05 0.78
CA SER A 334 -30.44 8.03 1.94
C SER A 334 -30.00 8.94 3.09
N ALA A 335 -28.76 9.45 3.04
CA ALA A 335 -28.15 10.43 3.93
C ALA A 335 -28.16 11.86 3.36
N GLN A 336 -28.95 12.12 2.31
CA GLN A 336 -28.91 13.37 1.56
C GLN A 336 -29.19 14.59 2.43
N ASN A 337 -30.11 14.50 3.41
CA ASN A 337 -30.40 15.63 4.28
C ASN A 337 -29.21 15.94 5.19
N MET A 338 -28.62 14.92 5.81
CA MET A 338 -27.41 15.06 6.65
C MET A 338 -26.23 15.65 5.87
N ILE A 339 -26.02 15.21 4.62
CA ILE A 339 -24.96 15.77 3.76
C ILE A 339 -25.29 17.21 3.36
N ASN A 340 -26.55 17.51 3.05
CA ASN A 340 -26.97 18.86 2.68
C ASN A 340 -26.87 19.85 3.85
N SER A 341 -27.01 19.38 5.10
CA SER A 341 -26.87 20.17 6.32
C SER A 341 -25.45 20.23 6.90
N ASP A 342 -24.45 19.73 6.17
CA ASP A 342 -23.04 19.69 6.61
C ASP A 342 -22.84 18.89 7.91
N SER A 343 -23.65 17.84 8.11
CA SER A 343 -23.71 17.04 9.34
C SER A 343 -22.88 15.74 9.27
N ILE A 344 -22.03 15.55 8.26
CA ILE A 344 -21.15 14.38 8.14
C ILE A 344 -19.73 14.83 7.77
N ASP A 345 -18.77 14.67 8.68
CA ASP A 345 -17.40 15.20 8.49
C ASP A 345 -16.53 14.29 7.61
N PHE A 346 -16.55 12.98 7.89
CA PHE A 346 -15.74 11.98 7.19
C PHE A 346 -16.63 10.87 6.66
N ILE A 347 -16.53 10.60 5.35
CA ILE A 347 -17.25 9.52 4.68
C ILE A 347 -16.22 8.54 4.11
N HIS A 348 -16.21 7.32 4.63
CA HIS A 348 -15.38 6.22 4.15
C HIS A 348 -16.26 5.23 3.40
N PHE A 349 -15.93 4.98 2.15
CA PHE A 349 -16.66 4.06 1.29
C PHE A 349 -15.71 3.16 0.50
N GLU A 350 -16.20 1.96 0.18
CA GLU A 350 -15.52 1.06 -0.73
C GLU A 350 -16.04 1.25 -2.17
N PHE A 351 -15.15 1.09 -3.15
CA PHE A 351 -15.52 0.89 -4.55
C PHE A 351 -14.84 -0.38 -5.05
N ASN A 352 -15.63 -1.29 -5.64
CA ASN A 352 -15.25 -2.68 -5.81
C ASN A 352 -15.90 -3.33 -7.05
N HIS A 353 -15.60 -4.61 -7.28
CA HIS A 353 -16.18 -5.40 -8.37
C HIS A 353 -17.72 -5.42 -8.40
N PRO A 354 -18.43 -5.47 -7.25
CA PRO A 354 -19.87 -5.30 -7.19
C PRO A 354 -20.47 -4.19 -8.04
N SER A 355 -19.76 -3.07 -8.16
CA SER A 355 -20.21 -1.91 -8.93
C SER A 355 -20.45 -2.21 -10.41
N ILE A 356 -19.75 -3.20 -11.00
CA ILE A 356 -19.90 -3.58 -12.42
C ILE A 356 -21.34 -4.04 -12.71
N TYR A 357 -21.87 -4.96 -11.90
CA TYR A 357 -23.19 -5.53 -12.17
C TYR A 357 -24.33 -4.62 -11.70
N LEU A 358 -24.05 -3.70 -10.78
CA LEU A 358 -24.96 -2.62 -10.40
C LEU A 358 -24.95 -1.45 -11.39
N LYS A 359 -24.01 -1.47 -12.36
CA LYS A 359 -23.77 -0.38 -13.32
C LYS A 359 -23.48 0.95 -12.63
N LEU A 360 -22.77 0.88 -11.52
CA LEU A 360 -22.29 2.03 -10.77
C LEU A 360 -20.85 2.29 -11.18
N PHE A 361 -20.55 3.54 -11.49
CA PHE A 361 -19.21 3.99 -11.83
C PHE A 361 -18.64 4.77 -10.65
N PHE A 362 -17.31 4.83 -10.53
CA PHE A 362 -16.68 5.70 -9.54
C PHE A 362 -17.11 7.16 -9.75
N LYS A 363 -17.39 7.54 -11.01
CA LYS A 363 -17.98 8.84 -11.35
C LYS A 363 -19.22 9.18 -10.54
N ASP A 364 -20.10 8.23 -10.27
CA ASP A 364 -21.35 8.48 -9.55
C ASP A 364 -21.08 8.92 -8.10
N TYR A 365 -20.07 8.32 -7.46
CA TYR A 365 -19.59 8.72 -6.14
C TYR A 365 -18.93 10.09 -6.18
N TYR A 366 -18.07 10.30 -7.19
CA TYR A 366 -17.35 11.57 -7.36
C TYR A 366 -18.31 12.73 -7.58
N ASP A 367 -19.28 12.62 -8.49
CA ASP A 367 -20.26 13.65 -8.77
C ASP A 367 -21.13 13.96 -7.54
N PHE A 368 -21.45 12.94 -6.74
CA PHE A 368 -22.28 13.09 -5.55
C PHE A 368 -21.52 13.80 -4.40
N LEU A 369 -20.26 13.45 -4.17
CA LEU A 369 -19.48 13.90 -3.01
C LEU A 369 -18.63 15.14 -3.29
N SER A 370 -18.05 15.28 -4.49
CA SER A 370 -17.11 16.37 -4.83
C SER A 370 -17.63 17.80 -4.62
N PRO A 371 -18.95 18.11 -4.66
CA PRO A 371 -19.42 19.45 -4.34
C PRO A 371 -19.14 19.91 -2.90
N LYS A 372 -19.04 18.97 -1.95
CA LYS A 372 -18.87 19.27 -0.51
C LYS A 372 -17.66 18.60 0.13
N TYR A 373 -17.08 17.60 -0.53
CA TYR A 373 -16.01 16.78 0.01
C TYR A 373 -14.81 16.76 -0.94
N SER A 374 -13.62 16.72 -0.34
CA SER A 374 -12.38 16.35 -1.01
C SER A 374 -12.21 14.83 -0.90
N ILE A 375 -12.06 14.14 -2.03
CA ILE A 375 -12.03 12.68 -2.09
C ILE A 375 -10.59 12.19 -2.19
N TYR A 376 -10.25 11.19 -1.38
CA TYR A 376 -8.92 10.57 -1.33
C TYR A 376 -9.03 9.06 -1.44
N ARG A 377 -8.11 8.44 -2.18
CA ARG A 377 -7.84 7.00 -2.04
C ARG A 377 -7.02 6.76 -0.78
N ILE A 378 -7.40 5.76 0.00
CA ILE A 378 -6.71 5.42 1.24
C ILE A 378 -5.53 4.48 0.90
N LEU A 379 -4.34 4.85 1.35
CA LEU A 379 -3.13 4.03 1.29
C LEU A 379 -2.75 3.60 2.73
N GLN A 380 -1.79 2.67 2.84
CA GLN A 380 -1.35 2.14 4.14
C GLN A 380 -0.71 3.19 5.06
N ASP A 381 -0.17 4.26 4.48
CA ASP A 381 0.60 5.30 5.18
C ASP A 381 0.15 6.73 4.81
N GLY A 382 -0.92 6.89 4.03
CA GLY A 382 -1.30 8.19 3.50
C GLY A 382 -2.67 8.24 2.82
N LEU A 383 -3.09 9.47 2.50
CA LEU A 383 -4.23 9.75 1.64
C LEU A 383 -3.72 10.25 0.28
N CYS A 384 -4.16 9.61 -0.80
CA CYS A 384 -3.83 10.03 -2.16
C CYS A 384 -5.03 10.81 -2.75
N PRO A 385 -4.91 12.12 -3.01
CA PRO A 385 -6.04 12.94 -3.45
C PRO A 385 -6.51 12.57 -4.87
N ILE A 386 -7.82 12.47 -5.05
CA ILE A 386 -8.47 12.39 -6.36
C ILE A 386 -8.78 13.81 -6.83
N GLN A 387 -7.77 14.48 -7.41
CA GLN A 387 -7.87 15.90 -7.81
C GLN A 387 -8.98 16.14 -8.83
N ASN A 388 -9.03 15.32 -9.87
CA ASN A 388 -10.04 15.37 -10.91
C ASN A 388 -10.48 13.95 -11.24
N TYR A 389 -11.76 13.79 -11.56
CA TYR A 389 -12.26 12.56 -12.14
C TYR A 389 -11.58 12.27 -13.49
N SER A 390 -11.27 11.00 -13.74
CA SER A 390 -10.83 10.48 -15.04
C SER A 390 -11.23 9.01 -15.18
N GLU A 391 -11.15 8.47 -16.39
CA GLU A 391 -11.35 7.05 -16.67
C GLU A 391 -10.41 6.13 -15.88
N HIS A 392 -9.26 6.65 -15.41
CA HIS A 392 -8.32 5.89 -14.58
C HIS A 392 -8.84 5.66 -13.15
N CYS A 393 -9.90 6.34 -12.73
CA CYS A 393 -10.56 6.09 -11.46
C CYS A 393 -11.50 4.86 -11.52
N GLU A 394 -11.87 4.40 -12.71
CA GLU A 394 -12.81 3.29 -12.92
C GLU A 394 -12.14 1.92 -12.76
N ILE A 395 -11.48 1.72 -11.62
CA ILE A 395 -10.81 0.46 -11.26
C ILE A 395 -11.74 -0.33 -10.34
N PHE A 396 -12.41 -1.31 -10.92
CA PHE A 396 -13.38 -2.19 -10.24
C PHE A 396 -12.70 -3.30 -9.43
N ALA A 397 -11.82 -2.89 -8.51
CA ALA A 397 -11.13 -3.77 -7.57
C ALA A 397 -11.22 -3.15 -6.17
N ASN A 398 -11.42 -3.98 -5.14
CA ASN A 398 -11.64 -3.57 -3.75
C ASN A 398 -10.68 -2.47 -3.32
N SER A 399 -11.23 -1.30 -3.00
CA SER A 399 -10.45 -0.10 -2.72
C SER A 399 -11.21 0.82 -1.78
N ASN A 400 -10.49 1.32 -0.79
CA ASN A 400 -11.04 2.21 0.21
C ASN A 400 -10.79 3.67 -0.15
N TYR A 401 -11.83 4.48 0.02
CA TYR A 401 -11.80 5.91 -0.21
C TYR A 401 -12.29 6.65 1.02
N LEU A 402 -11.69 7.81 1.27
CA LEU A 402 -12.09 8.74 2.31
C LEU A 402 -12.46 10.07 1.67
N ALA A 403 -13.71 10.47 1.79
CA ALA A 403 -14.20 11.80 1.48
C ALA A 403 -14.19 12.63 2.77
N ILE A 404 -13.40 13.71 2.76
CA ILE A 404 -13.24 14.64 3.87
C ILE A 404 -14.01 15.90 3.54
N ALA A 405 -14.89 16.33 4.45
CA ALA A 405 -15.69 17.51 4.23
C ALA A 405 -14.83 18.77 4.10
N ASN A 406 -15.19 19.66 3.17
CA ASN A 406 -14.39 20.84 2.85
C ASN A 406 -14.31 21.88 3.99
N TRP A 407 -15.11 21.73 5.05
CA TRP A 407 -15.04 22.56 6.26
C TRP A 407 -14.06 22.04 7.32
N ILE A 408 -13.57 20.80 7.18
CA ILE A 408 -12.50 20.25 8.02
C ILE A 408 -11.16 20.81 7.54
N LYS A 409 -10.39 21.39 8.45
CA LYS A 409 -9.14 22.11 8.17
C LYS A 409 -7.89 21.27 8.41
#